data_AF-A0A1T3P5C8-F1
#
_entry.id   AF-A0A1T3P5C8-F1
#
_cell.length_a   1.000
_cell.length_b   1.000
_cell.length_c   1.000
_cell.angle_alpha   90.00
_cell.angle_beta   90.00
_cell.angle_gamma   90.00
#
_symmetry.space_group_name_H-M   'P 1'
#
loop_
_entity.id
_entity.type
_entity.pdbx_description
1 polymer ?
#
loop_
_entity_poly.entity_id
_entity_poly.type
_entity_poly.pdbx_seq_one_letter_code
_entity_poly.pdbx_strand_id
1 'polypeptide(L)'
;MTQLPIDGMPLPERATDPDEQTAWWNTAYAAVVERAQRGGTFTIYDVAHDAHVGEPHHPNMWGVLAGALRRDGIILEAGAVAGRRPSVAKSLVHLWTGTGRAAA
;
A
#
# COMPACT_ATOMS: atom_id res chain seq x y z
N MET A 1 -21.36 -39.78 8.48
CA MET A 1 -20.49 -38.62 8.21
C MET A 1 -21.31 -37.63 7.40
N THR A 2 -21.96 -36.67 8.07
CA THR A 2 -22.92 -35.76 7.42
C THR A 2 -22.18 -34.54 6.88
N GLN A 3 -22.15 -34.41 5.55
CA GLN A 3 -21.69 -33.21 4.85
C GLN A 3 -22.72 -32.08 5.06
N LEU A 4 -22.28 -30.94 5.59
CA LEU A 4 -23.12 -29.75 5.70
C LEU A 4 -23.36 -29.16 4.29
N PRO A 5 -24.59 -28.75 3.94
CA PRO A 5 -24.87 -28.11 2.65
C PRO A 5 -24.28 -26.71 2.63
N ILE A 6 -23.38 -26.46 1.69
CA ILE A 6 -22.79 -25.14 1.40
C ILE A 6 -23.73 -24.38 0.44
N ASP A 7 -25.01 -24.32 0.76
CA ASP A 7 -26.02 -23.69 -0.09
C ASP A 7 -26.78 -22.68 0.78
N GLY A 8 -26.37 -21.41 0.73
CA GLY A 8 -27.09 -20.32 1.40
C GLY A 8 -26.27 -19.36 2.28
N MET A 9 -24.95 -19.46 2.35
CA MET A 9 -24.15 -18.32 2.83
C MET A 9 -23.84 -17.40 1.65
N PRO A 10 -24.29 -16.13 1.64
CA PRO A 10 -23.68 -15.16 0.75
C PRO A 10 -22.20 -15.09 1.15
N LEU A 11 -21.30 -15.52 0.25
CA LEU A 11 -19.92 -15.08 0.34
C LEU A 11 -19.99 -13.54 0.35
N PRO A 12 -19.34 -12.83 1.29
CA PRO A 12 -19.17 -11.40 1.13
C PRO A 12 -18.20 -11.18 -0.03
N GLU A 13 -18.69 -11.32 -1.27
CA GLU A 13 -18.13 -10.59 -2.38
C GLU A 13 -18.43 -9.12 -2.07
N ARG A 14 -17.52 -8.47 -1.33
CA ARG A 14 -17.45 -7.01 -1.39
C ARG A 14 -17.13 -6.70 -2.85
N ALA A 15 -18.16 -6.55 -3.66
CA ALA A 15 -18.08 -5.90 -4.95
C ALA A 15 -17.45 -4.54 -4.65
N THR A 16 -16.16 -4.41 -4.96
CA THR A 16 -15.46 -3.15 -4.78
C THR A 16 -16.08 -2.17 -5.75
N ASP A 17 -16.53 -1.02 -5.26
CA ASP A 17 -16.93 0.06 -6.12
C ASP A 17 -15.69 0.47 -6.97
N PRO A 18 -15.75 0.36 -8.31
CA PRO A 18 -14.63 0.71 -9.18
C PRO A 18 -14.16 2.16 -9.00
N ASP A 19 -15.07 3.06 -8.62
CA ASP A 19 -14.77 4.47 -8.39
C ASP A 19 -14.02 4.67 -7.08
N GLU A 20 -14.41 3.96 -6.01
CA GLU A 20 -13.67 3.98 -4.72
C GLU A 20 -12.26 3.41 -4.87
N GLN A 21 -12.11 2.33 -5.64
CA GLN A 21 -10.79 1.75 -5.91
C GLN A 21 -9.91 2.71 -6.71
N THR A 22 -10.47 3.34 -7.74
CA THR A 22 -9.76 4.34 -8.56
C THR A 22 -9.37 5.56 -7.72
N ALA A 23 -10.27 6.04 -6.87
CA ALA A 23 -10.01 7.16 -5.97
C ALA A 23 -8.89 6.86 -4.99
N TRP A 24 -8.86 5.65 -4.42
CA TRP A 24 -7.77 5.20 -3.57
C TRP A 24 -6.45 5.18 -4.32
N TRP A 25 -6.41 4.61 -5.54
CA TRP A 25 -5.20 4.56 -6.36
C TRP A 25 -4.62 5.95 -6.64
N ASN A 26 -5.47 6.88 -7.06
CA ASN A 26 -5.05 8.25 -7.35
C ASN A 26 -4.49 8.95 -6.12
N THR A 27 -5.15 8.79 -4.98
CA THR A 27 -4.73 9.41 -3.71
C THR A 27 -3.42 8.81 -3.22
N ALA A 28 -3.31 7.48 -3.19
CA ALA A 28 -2.12 6.76 -2.76
C ALA A 28 -0.92 7.05 -3.67
N TYR A 29 -1.14 7.05 -4.99
CA TYR A 29 -0.11 7.37 -5.98
C TYR A 29 0.44 8.79 -5.77
N ALA A 30 -0.44 9.78 -5.69
CA ALA A 30 -0.04 11.17 -5.47
C ALA A 30 0.76 11.32 -4.17
N ALA A 31 0.32 10.69 -3.08
CA ALA A 31 1.00 10.75 -1.79
C ALA A 31 2.42 10.15 -1.83
N VAL A 32 2.60 8.98 -2.46
CA VAL A 32 3.93 8.36 -2.57
C VAL A 32 4.83 9.17 -3.49
N VAL A 33 4.32 9.70 -4.60
CA VAL A 33 5.10 10.55 -5.52
C VAL A 33 5.52 11.85 -4.84
N GLU A 34 4.62 12.52 -4.12
CA GLU A 34 4.95 13.74 -3.36
C GLU A 34 6.05 13.46 -2.32
N ARG A 35 5.93 12.34 -1.58
CA ARG A 35 6.97 11.93 -0.63
C ARG A 35 8.28 11.62 -1.34
N ALA A 36 8.24 10.94 -2.48
CA ALA A 36 9.41 10.60 -3.26
C ALA A 36 10.13 11.84 -3.81
N GLN A 37 9.38 12.88 -4.19
CA GLN A 37 9.91 14.16 -4.65
C GLN A 37 10.62 14.94 -3.54
N ARG A 38 10.08 14.90 -2.31
CA ARG A 38 10.75 15.48 -1.12
C ARG A 38 12.08 14.80 -0.81
N GLY A 39 12.29 13.58 -1.32
CA GLY A 39 13.47 12.78 -1.08
C GLY A 39 13.49 12.16 0.32
N GLY A 40 14.63 11.56 0.66
CA GLY A 40 14.82 10.87 1.94
C GLY A 40 14.19 9.48 1.99
N THR A 41 14.37 8.81 3.13
CA THR A 41 13.85 7.46 3.37
C THR A 41 12.48 7.49 4.03
N PHE A 42 11.60 6.58 3.61
CA PHE A 42 10.26 6.44 4.16
C PHE A 42 9.75 5.01 4.03
N THR A 43 8.79 4.64 4.87
CA THR A 43 7.99 3.44 4.69
C THR A 43 6.64 3.78 4.07
N ILE A 44 5.98 2.80 3.45
CA ILE A 44 4.61 3.01 2.94
C ILE A 44 3.64 3.38 4.07
N TYR A 45 3.88 2.88 5.28
CA TYR A 45 3.10 3.26 6.46
C TYR A 45 3.25 4.75 6.80
N ASP A 46 4.47 5.29 6.76
CA ASP A 46 4.69 6.72 7.01
C ASP A 46 3.93 7.56 5.97
N VAL A 47 3.90 7.15 4.69
CA VAL A 47 3.14 7.84 3.64
C VAL A 47 1.64 7.77 3.90
N ALA A 48 1.11 6.57 4.17
CA ALA A 48 -0.32 6.39 4.42
C ALA A 48 -0.77 7.18 5.66
N HIS A 49 0.06 7.22 6.70
CA HIS A 49 -0.19 7.99 7.92
C HIS A 49 -0.14 9.50 7.68
N ASP A 50 0.96 10.01 7.10
CA ASP A 50 1.17 11.45 6.88
C ASP A 50 0.11 12.03 5.93
N ALA A 51 -0.24 11.31 4.86
CA ALA A 51 -1.22 11.73 3.86
C ALA A 51 -2.67 11.31 4.17
N HIS A 52 -2.90 10.70 5.35
CA HIS A 52 -4.23 10.24 5.78
C HIS A 52 -4.93 9.34 4.74
N VAL A 53 -4.17 8.51 4.04
CA VAL A 53 -4.70 7.58 3.04
C VAL A 53 -5.31 6.39 3.78
N GLY A 54 -6.61 6.17 3.53
CA GLY A 54 -7.33 5.03 4.09
C GLY A 54 -6.75 3.68 3.64
N GLU A 55 -7.21 2.61 4.30
CA GLU A 55 -6.79 1.25 3.94
C GLU A 55 -7.40 0.88 2.57
N PRO A 56 -6.61 0.32 1.63
CA PRO A 56 -7.15 -0.22 0.39
C PRO A 56 -8.13 -1.36 0.64
N HIS A 57 -8.88 -1.72 -0.40
CA HIS A 57 -9.68 -2.94 -0.40
C HIS A 57 -8.84 -4.20 -0.10
N HIS A 58 -7.60 -4.24 -0.60
CA HIS A 58 -6.66 -5.30 -0.31
C HIS A 58 -5.30 -4.75 0.12
N PRO A 59 -4.70 -5.26 1.21
CA PRO A 59 -3.43 -4.75 1.74
C PRO A 59 -2.27 -4.87 0.74
N ASN A 60 -2.35 -5.83 -0.19
CA ASN A 60 -1.33 -6.04 -1.23
C ASN A 60 -1.25 -4.89 -2.25
N MET A 61 -2.28 -4.04 -2.36
CA MET A 61 -2.30 -2.91 -3.31
C MET A 61 -1.15 -1.93 -3.05
N TRP A 62 -0.77 -1.74 -1.79
CA TRP A 62 0.41 -0.96 -1.43
C TRP A 62 1.71 -1.53 -1.99
N GLY A 63 1.87 -2.85 -1.97
CA GLY A 63 3.02 -3.53 -2.56
C GLY A 63 3.04 -3.41 -4.08
N VAL A 64 1.88 -3.50 -4.73
CA VAL A 64 1.73 -3.29 -6.18
C VAL A 64 2.11 -1.85 -6.56
N LEU A 65 1.62 -0.86 -5.82
CA LEU A 65 1.95 0.55 -6.02
C LEU A 65 3.46 0.79 -5.89
N ALA A 66 4.07 0.34 -4.80
CA ALA A 66 5.50 0.51 -4.56
C ALA A 66 6.33 -0.20 -5.66
N GLY A 67 5.91 -1.40 -6.07
CA GLY A 67 6.54 -2.13 -7.17
C GLY A 67 6.46 -1.39 -8.51
N ALA A 68 5.33 -0.75 -8.83
CA ALA A 68 5.20 0.09 -10.02
C ALA A 68 6.13 1.31 -9.97
N LEU A 69 6.07 2.08 -8.89
CA LEU A 69 6.89 3.29 -8.71
C LEU A 69 8.39 3.00 -8.70
N ARG A 70 8.79 1.84 -8.16
CA ARG A 70 10.18 1.35 -8.22
C ARG A 70 10.61 1.07 -9.65
N ARG A 71 9.78 0.37 -10.43
CA ARG A 71 10.08 0.08 -11.85
C ARG A 71 10.23 1.37 -12.65
N ASP A 72 9.45 2.40 -12.32
CA ASP A 72 9.50 3.70 -12.98
C ASP A 72 10.66 4.60 -12.46
N GLY A 73 11.41 4.14 -11.46
CA GLY A 73 12.56 4.86 -10.89
C GLY A 73 12.18 6.08 -10.04
N ILE A 74 10.92 6.17 -9.59
CA ILE A 74 10.44 7.23 -8.70
C ILE A 74 10.90 6.95 -7.25
N ILE A 75 10.95 5.67 -6.87
CA ILE A 75 11.47 5.23 -5.58
C ILE A 75 12.53 4.14 -5.76
N LEU A 76 13.45 4.03 -4.81
CA LEU A 76 14.45 2.97 -4.75
C LEU A 76 14.30 2.18 -3.46
N GLU A 77 14.59 0.89 -3.53
CA GLU A 77 14.65 0.05 -2.33
C GLU A 77 15.90 0.41 -1.53
N ALA A 78 15.70 0.86 -0.30
CA ALA A 78 16.76 1.31 0.61
C ALA A 78 17.13 0.26 1.66
N GLY A 79 16.32 -0.78 1.80
CA GLY A 79 16.48 -1.86 2.77
C GLY A 79 15.15 -2.23 3.42
N ALA A 80 15.23 -2.80 4.62
CA ALA A 80 14.07 -3.10 5.45
C ALA A 80 14.31 -2.63 6.88
N VAL A 81 13.26 -2.13 7.53
CA VAL A 81 13.28 -1.71 8.94
C VAL A 81 12.25 -2.50 9.73
N ALA A 82 12.45 -2.64 11.04
CA ALA A 82 11.42 -3.19 11.89
C ALA A 82 10.20 -2.25 11.90
N GLY A 83 9.01 -2.79 11.62
CA GLY A 83 7.77 -2.05 11.61
C GLY A 83 7.50 -1.41 12.98
N ARG A 84 7.01 -0.17 12.97
CA ARG A 84 6.76 0.64 14.19
C ARG A 84 5.45 0.29 14.91
N ARG A 85 4.69 -0.71 14.43
CA ARG A 85 3.39 -1.10 15.01
C ARG A 85 3.60 -1.75 16.39
N PRO A 86 2.88 -1.31 17.45
CA PRO A 86 3.07 -1.78 18.82
C PRO A 86 2.54 -3.21 19.12
N SER A 87 2.18 -4.01 18.12
CA SER A 87 1.61 -5.35 18.32
C SER A 87 2.62 -6.48 17.99
N VAL A 88 3.29 -6.99 19.02
CA VAL A 88 3.82 -8.37 19.25
C VAL A 88 4.56 -9.17 18.17
N ALA A 89 4.89 -8.63 16.99
CA ALA A 89 5.92 -9.19 16.11
C ALA A 89 6.62 -8.04 15.38
N LYS A 90 7.95 -7.98 15.45
CA LYS A 90 8.76 -7.02 14.68
C LYS A 90 8.74 -7.41 13.20
N SER A 91 7.60 -7.23 12.52
CA SER A 91 7.51 -7.47 11.08
C SER A 91 8.44 -6.49 10.37
N LEU A 92 9.32 -7.02 9.51
CA LEU A 92 10.14 -6.18 8.65
C LEU A 92 9.25 -5.51 7.61
N VAL A 93 9.42 -4.20 7.44
CA VAL A 93 8.77 -3.41 6.40
C VAL A 93 9.82 -2.84 5.46
N HIS A 94 9.51 -2.80 4.16
CA HIS A 94 10.40 -2.20 3.17
C HIS A 94 10.60 -0.72 3.45
N LEU A 95 11.85 -0.29 3.36
CA LEU A 95 12.27 1.10 3.38
C LEU A 95 12.53 1.54 1.95
N TRP A 96 11.94 2.67 1.58
CA TRP A 96 12.05 3.26 0.26
C TRP A 96 12.78 4.59 0.34
N THR A 97 13.56 4.92 -0.69
CA THR A 97 14.16 6.24 -0.86
C THR A 97 13.52 6.94 -2.05
N GLY A 98 13.05 8.16 -1.84
CA GLY A 98 12.59 9.02 -2.92
C GLY A 98 13.74 9.49 -3.79
N THR A 99 13.60 9.40 -5.12
CA THR A 99 14.67 9.79 -6.05
C THR A 99 14.66 11.29 -6.40
N GLY A 100 13.69 12.06 -5.89
CA GLY A 100 13.47 13.45 -6.30
C GLY A 100 12.90 13.59 -7.71
N ARG A 101 12.66 12.47 -8.41
CA ARG A 101 12.08 12.45 -9.75
C ARG A 101 10.56 12.62 -9.67
N ALA A 102 10.01 13.48 -10.52
CA ALA A 102 8.58 13.53 -10.74
C ALA A 102 8.13 12.33 -11.59
N ALA A 103 6.96 11.77 -11.25
CA ALA A 103 6.25 10.88 -12.16
C ALA A 103 6.05 11.58 -13.51
N ALA A 104 6.33 10.89 -14.61
CA ALA A 104 6.20 11.41 -15.97
C ALA A 104 4.81 11.15 -16.54
#